data_AF-A0A0H5CTR2-F1
#
_entry.id   AF-A0A0H5CTR2-F1
#
_cell.length_a   1.000
_cell.length_b   1.000
_cell.length_c   1.000
_cell.angle_alpha   90.00
_cell.angle_beta   90.00
_cell.angle_gamma   90.00
#
_symmetry.space_group_name_H-M   'P 1'
#
loop_
_entity.id
_entity.type
_entity.pdbx_description
1 polymer ?
#
loop_
_entity_poly.entity_id
_entity_poly.type
_entity_poly.pdbx_seq_one_letter_code
_entity_poly.pdbx_strand_id
1 'polypeptide(L)'
;MRTLLAGAALAVAACALTPAAAMAAPQTATCTPSFFAERYEGKTIHIIDRCQSEPGWVRYTVFINGRELGVDKLEGDMGYLSVINAYDVTPTLKDTARNAVDTLGPDGELAPFRP
;
A
#
# COMPACT_ATOMS: atom_id res chain seq x y z
N MET A 1 30.14 -65.71 -58.65
CA MET A 1 29.30 -65.79 -57.44
C MET A 1 29.29 -64.41 -56.80
N ARG A 2 28.09 -63.87 -56.56
CA ARG A 2 27.81 -62.55 -55.98
C ARG A 2 27.92 -62.62 -54.46
N THR A 3 28.47 -61.58 -53.83
CA THR A 3 28.18 -61.28 -52.43
C THR A 3 28.25 -59.77 -52.20
N LEU A 4 27.07 -59.16 -52.12
CA LEU A 4 26.87 -57.84 -51.52
C LEU A 4 27.04 -57.98 -49.99
N LEU A 5 27.68 -57.00 -49.35
CA LEU A 5 27.49 -56.75 -47.92
C LEU A 5 27.29 -55.26 -47.70
N ALA A 6 26.04 -54.94 -47.38
CA ALA A 6 25.58 -53.69 -46.82
C ALA A 6 25.95 -53.62 -45.32
N GLY A 7 26.28 -52.43 -44.82
CA GLY A 7 26.45 -52.16 -43.39
C GLY A 7 26.47 -50.64 -43.17
N ALA A 8 25.31 -50.05 -42.96
CA ALA A 8 24.79 -49.61 -41.65
C ALA A 8 25.27 -48.20 -41.27
N ALA A 9 24.45 -47.19 -41.61
CA ALA A 9 24.60 -45.82 -41.17
C ALA A 9 24.25 -45.69 -39.68
N LEU A 10 25.16 -45.16 -38.87
CA LEU A 10 24.93 -44.82 -37.47
C LEU A 10 24.23 -43.45 -37.39
N ALA A 11 22.96 -43.45 -37.00
CA ALA A 11 22.22 -42.23 -36.67
C ALA A 11 22.63 -41.75 -35.27
N VAL A 12 23.22 -40.55 -35.18
CA VAL A 12 23.51 -39.88 -33.91
C VAL A 12 22.23 -39.19 -33.43
N ALA A 13 21.56 -39.78 -32.45
CA ALA A 13 20.44 -39.14 -31.75
C ALA A 13 21.01 -38.13 -30.74
N ALA A 14 21.09 -36.86 -31.14
CA ALA A 14 21.37 -35.77 -30.22
C ALA A 14 20.12 -35.48 -29.39
N CYS A 15 20.10 -35.92 -28.13
CA CYS A 15 19.10 -35.47 -27.16
C CYS A 15 19.31 -33.98 -26.86
N ALA A 16 18.46 -33.14 -27.44
CA ALA A 16 18.35 -31.74 -27.05
C ALA A 16 17.71 -31.67 -25.66
N LEU A 17 18.52 -31.40 -24.64
CA LEU A 17 18.04 -31.01 -23.31
C LEU A 17 17.51 -29.58 -23.41
N THR A 18 16.19 -29.43 -23.49
CA THR A 18 15.53 -28.13 -23.27
C THR A 18 15.65 -27.74 -21.79
N PRO A 19 16.24 -26.58 -21.45
CA PRO A 19 16.24 -26.11 -20.07
C PRO A 19 14.79 -25.78 -19.66
N ALA A 20 14.30 -26.45 -18.62
CA ALA A 20 13.04 -26.09 -17.99
C ALA A 20 13.19 -24.70 -17.37
N ALA A 21 12.43 -23.72 -17.89
CA ALA A 21 12.38 -22.39 -17.31
C ALA A 21 11.77 -22.49 -15.91
N ALA A 22 12.56 -22.14 -14.88
CA ALA A 22 12.04 -21.99 -13.53
C ALA A 22 11.04 -20.83 -13.53
N MET A 23 9.76 -21.13 -13.26
CA MET A 23 8.79 -20.08 -12.98
C MET A 23 9.20 -19.39 -11.69
N ALA A 24 9.49 -18.09 -11.75
CA ALA A 24 9.66 -17.27 -10.57
C ALA A 24 8.37 -17.37 -9.73
N ALA A 25 8.49 -17.80 -8.47
CA ALA A 25 7.39 -17.75 -7.54
C ALA A 25 6.90 -16.30 -7.43
N PRO A 26 5.58 -16.05 -7.35
CA PRO A 26 5.06 -14.69 -7.17
C PRO A 26 5.68 -14.13 -5.88
N GLN A 27 6.45 -13.06 -6.02
CA GLN A 27 6.94 -12.32 -4.87
C GLN A 27 5.71 -11.74 -4.18
N THR A 28 5.38 -12.24 -3.00
CA THR A 28 4.39 -11.61 -2.14
C THR A 28 4.94 -10.23 -1.80
N ALA A 29 4.30 -9.18 -2.32
CA ALA A 29 4.65 -7.82 -1.96
C ALA A 29 4.45 -7.67 -0.45
N THR A 30 5.55 -7.60 0.30
CA THR A 30 5.51 -7.32 1.73
C THR A 30 5.10 -5.87 1.91
N CYS A 31 3.83 -5.65 2.22
CA CYS A 31 3.40 -4.33 2.63
C CYS A 31 4.08 -4.00 3.97
N THR A 32 4.74 -2.85 4.03
CA THR A 32 5.32 -2.31 5.26
C THR A 32 4.50 -1.10 5.68
N PRO A 33 3.98 -1.03 6.92
CA PRO A 33 3.27 0.14 7.40
C PRO A 33 4.19 1.35 7.40
N SER A 34 3.65 2.52 7.09
CA SER A 34 4.39 3.78 7.12
C SER A 34 3.88 4.69 8.24
N PHE A 35 4.80 5.48 8.80
CA PHE A 35 4.54 6.37 9.91
C PHE A 35 5.03 7.76 9.53
N PHE A 36 4.23 8.77 9.88
CA PHE A 36 4.57 10.17 9.71
C PHE A 36 4.28 10.91 11.02
N ALA A 37 5.16 11.84 11.37
CA ALA A 37 5.01 12.70 12.53
C ALA A 37 5.53 14.10 12.21
N GLU A 38 4.76 15.12 12.55
CA GLU A 38 5.20 16.51 12.49
C GLU A 38 4.57 17.37 13.59
N ARG A 39 5.09 18.57 13.76
CA ARG A 39 4.46 19.61 14.56
C ARG A 39 4.01 20.75 13.65
N TYR A 40 2.73 21.06 13.66
CA TYR A 40 2.09 22.05 12.80
C TYR A 40 1.21 22.95 13.67
N GLU A 41 1.39 24.27 13.57
CA GLU A 41 0.66 25.29 14.36
C GLU A 41 0.55 24.95 15.86
N GLY A 42 1.65 24.48 16.45
CA GLY A 42 1.72 24.13 17.87
C GLY A 42 1.02 22.82 18.28
N LYS A 43 0.48 22.06 17.33
CA LYS A 43 -0.09 20.72 17.56
C LYS A 43 0.76 19.63 16.90
N THR A 44 0.82 18.46 17.53
CA THR A 44 1.56 17.31 17.00
C THR A 44 0.62 16.45 16.15
N ILE A 45 0.97 16.23 14.90
CA ILE A 45 0.23 15.38 13.96
C ILE A 45 0.98 14.06 13.83
N HIS A 46 0.29 12.93 14.02
CA HIS A 46 0.80 11.60 13.67
C HIS A 46 -0.12 10.93 12.65
N ILE A 47 0.46 10.23 11.68
CA ILE A 47 -0.27 9.44 10.70
C ILE A 47 0.34 8.05 10.68
N ILE A 48 -0.52 7.04 10.77
CA ILE A 48 -0.16 5.64 10.64
C ILE A 48 -0.88 5.12 9.40
N ASP A 49 -0.15 4.84 8.32
CA ASP A 49 -0.68 4.14 7.14
C ASP A 49 -0.35 2.66 7.28
N ARG A 50 -1.36 1.86 7.60
CA ARG A 50 -1.26 0.42 7.77
C ARG A 50 -1.40 -0.27 6.43
N CYS A 51 -0.85 -1.46 6.38
CA CYS A 51 -1.13 -2.38 5.30
C CYS A 51 -2.61 -2.75 5.30
N GLN A 52 -3.25 -2.67 4.14
CA GLN A 52 -4.59 -3.17 3.95
C GLN A 52 -4.51 -4.70 3.98
N SER A 53 -4.52 -5.29 5.17
CA SER A 53 -4.37 -6.74 5.35
C SER A 53 -5.70 -7.47 5.31
N GLU A 54 -6.81 -6.78 5.60
CA GLU A 54 -8.13 -7.39 5.71
C GLU A 54 -9.24 -6.47 5.16
N PRO A 55 -10.24 -7.02 4.46
CA PRO A 55 -11.42 -6.27 4.02
C PRO A 55 -12.14 -5.65 5.21
N GLY A 56 -12.42 -4.35 5.15
CA GLY A 56 -13.20 -3.63 6.17
C GLY A 56 -12.38 -2.91 7.25
N TRP A 57 -11.04 -2.99 7.23
CA TRP A 57 -10.20 -2.24 8.17
C TRP A 57 -9.78 -0.89 7.61
N VAL A 58 -9.81 0.14 8.48
CA VAL A 58 -9.32 1.48 8.14
C VAL A 58 -7.83 1.40 7.86
N ARG A 59 -7.46 1.74 6.62
CA ARG A 59 -6.07 1.66 6.14
C ARG A 59 -5.15 2.63 6.88
N TYR A 60 -5.67 3.75 7.36
CA TYR A 60 -4.87 4.78 7.99
C TYR A 60 -5.52 5.28 9.29
N THR A 61 -4.71 5.78 10.22
CA THR A 61 -5.18 6.44 11.43
C THR A 61 -4.44 7.75 11.60
N VAL A 62 -5.16 8.84 11.85
CA VAL A 62 -4.61 10.18 12.02
C VAL A 62 -4.81 10.63 13.46
N PHE A 63 -3.78 11.21 14.08
CA PHE A 63 -3.84 11.74 15.43
C PHE A 63 -3.43 13.21 15.46
N ILE A 64 -4.11 14.02 16.27
CA ILE A 64 -3.72 15.39 16.62
C ILE A 64 -3.57 15.44 18.14
N ASN A 65 -2.37 15.79 18.63
CA ASN A 65 -1.99 15.75 20.04
C ASN A 65 -2.30 14.40 20.72
N GLY A 66 -2.18 13.30 19.97
CA GLY A 66 -2.45 11.94 20.45
C GLY A 66 -3.93 11.53 20.47
N ARG A 67 -4.86 12.41 20.04
CA ARG A 67 -6.28 12.06 19.87
C ARG A 67 -6.58 11.72 18.44
N GLU A 68 -7.35 10.66 18.23
CA GLU A 68 -7.72 10.19 16.90
C GLU A 68 -8.67 11.18 16.21
N LEU A 69 -8.33 11.54 14.98
CA LEU A 69 -9.17 12.27 14.05
C LEU A 69 -9.84 11.26 13.12
N GLY A 70 -11.17 11.22 13.14
CA GLY A 70 -11.93 10.45 12.14
C GLY A 70 -11.70 11.03 10.76
N VAL A 71 -11.20 10.21 9.84
CA VAL A 71 -10.89 10.60 8.46
C VAL A 71 -11.46 9.54 7.50
N ASP A 72 -12.22 10.01 6.51
CA ASP A 72 -12.75 9.16 5.46
C ASP A 72 -12.03 9.42 4.15
N LYS A 73 -11.76 8.34 3.42
CA LYS A 73 -11.23 8.39 2.06
C LYS A 73 -12.43 8.33 1.14
N LEU A 74 -12.53 9.31 0.26
CA LEU A 74 -13.52 9.31 -0.79
C LEU A 74 -13.12 8.30 -1.89
N GLU A 75 -14.11 7.78 -2.59
CA GLU A 75 -13.92 6.75 -3.62
C GLU A 75 -12.91 7.20 -4.70
N GLY A 76 -12.06 6.28 -5.16
CA GLY A 76 -11.00 6.57 -6.13
C GLY A 76 -9.92 7.51 -5.58
N ASP A 77 -9.54 8.49 -6.40
CA ASP A 77 -8.51 9.50 -6.10
C ASP A 77 -9.11 10.83 -5.66
N MET A 78 -10.38 10.84 -5.23
CA MET A 78 -11.07 12.05 -4.82
C MET A 78 -10.46 12.72 -3.59
N GLY A 79 -9.73 11.97 -2.75
CA GLY A 79 -9.00 12.51 -1.60
C GLY A 79 -9.63 12.10 -0.27
N TYR A 80 -9.49 12.99 0.72
CA TYR A 80 -9.79 12.73 2.13
C TYR A 80 -10.55 13.89 2.76
N LEU A 81 -11.45 13.55 3.69
CA LEU A 81 -12.18 14.50 4.54
C LEU A 81 -12.09 14.06 5.99
N SER A 82 -12.35 14.97 6.93
CA SER A 82 -12.37 14.64 8.36
C SER A 82 -13.72 14.89 9.00
N VAL A 83 -13.95 14.32 10.18
CA VAL A 83 -15.16 14.58 10.98
C VAL A 83 -15.31 16.05 11.39
N ILE A 84 -14.24 16.84 11.39
CA ILE A 84 -14.28 18.28 11.67
C ILE A 84 -14.56 19.08 10.40
N ASN A 85 -13.97 18.68 9.28
CA ASN A 85 -14.11 19.33 7.98
C ASN A 85 -14.73 18.35 6.97
N ALA A 86 -16.01 18.00 7.20
CA ALA A 86 -16.68 16.93 6.46
C ALA A 86 -16.94 17.26 4.98
N TYR A 87 -16.75 18.51 4.56
CA TYR A 87 -17.00 18.99 3.20
C TYR A 87 -15.75 19.55 2.51
N ASP A 88 -14.63 19.66 3.22
CA ASP A 88 -13.38 20.18 2.66
C ASP A 88 -12.46 19.01 2.28
N VAL A 89 -12.55 18.62 1.01
CA VAL A 89 -11.76 17.51 0.48
C VAL A 89 -10.32 17.95 0.24
N THR A 90 -9.39 17.16 0.75
CA THR A 90 -7.95 17.42 0.64
C THR A 90 -7.26 16.25 -0.06
N PRO A 91 -6.17 16.50 -0.81
CA PRO A 91 -5.54 15.47 -1.63
C PRO A 91 -4.73 14.45 -0.81
N THR A 92 -4.33 14.80 0.42
CA THR A 92 -3.51 13.93 1.27
C THR A 92 -3.99 13.93 2.72
N LEU A 93 -3.75 12.83 3.44
CA LEU A 93 -4.02 12.74 4.89
C LEU A 93 -3.34 13.84 5.70
N LYS A 94 -2.14 14.26 5.27
CA LYS A 94 -1.40 15.36 5.90
C LYS A 94 -2.14 16.67 5.75
N ASP A 95 -2.64 16.98 4.55
CA ASP A 95 -3.40 18.20 4.31
C ASP A 95 -4.75 18.17 5.04
N THR A 96 -5.39 16.99 5.15
CA THR A 96 -6.59 16.81 5.98
C THR A 96 -6.32 17.10 7.45
N ALA A 97 -5.20 16.58 7.98
CA ALA A 97 -4.82 16.79 9.38
C ALA A 97 -4.50 18.26 9.66
N ARG A 98 -3.78 18.92 8.75
CA ARG A 98 -3.47 20.35 8.86
C ARG A 98 -4.73 21.21 8.79
N ASN A 99 -5.65 20.93 7.87
CA ASN A 99 -6.94 21.62 7.79
C ASN A 99 -7.75 21.48 9.08
N ALA A 100 -7.73 20.28 9.70
CA ALA A 100 -8.36 20.08 11.00
C ALA A 100 -7.66 20.85 12.13
N VAL A 101 -6.32 20.95 12.12
CA VAL A 101 -5.58 21.79 13.07
C VAL A 101 -5.94 23.27 12.90
N ASP A 102 -6.00 23.76 11.65
CA ASP A 102 -6.37 25.14 11.34
C ASP A 102 -7.79 25.45 11.84
N THR A 103 -8.72 24.51 11.65
CA THR A 103 -10.12 24.64 12.11
C THR A 103 -10.24 24.63 13.63
N LEU A 104 -9.45 23.82 14.33
CA LEU A 104 -9.40 23.81 15.80
C LEU A 104 -8.84 25.11 16.36
N GLY A 105 -7.93 25.76 15.65
CA GLY A 105 -7.19 26.92 16.15
C GLY A 105 -6.28 26.60 17.34
N PRO A 106 -5.63 27.61 17.94
CA PRO A 106 -4.61 27.41 18.96
C PRO A 106 -5.13 26.67 20.20
N ASP A 107 -6.32 27.05 20.68
CA ASP A 107 -6.90 26.54 21.94
C ASP A 107 -7.85 25.34 21.75
N GLY A 108 -8.18 24.97 20.50
CA GLY A 108 -9.07 23.85 20.24
C GLY A 108 -8.42 22.48 20.47
N GLU A 109 -9.23 21.52 20.91
CA GLU A 109 -8.83 20.13 21.11
C GLU A 109 -9.85 19.19 20.46
N LEU A 110 -9.37 18.07 19.93
CA LEU A 110 -10.26 17.01 19.47
C LEU A 110 -11.05 16.46 20.67
N ALA A 111 -12.36 16.29 20.47
CA ALA A 111 -13.12 15.43 21.37
C ALA A 111 -12.59 13.97 21.26
N PRO A 112 -12.75 13.15 22.31
CA PRO A 112 -12.49 11.72 22.19
C PRO A 112 -13.27 11.11 21.02
N PHE A 113 -12.58 10.30 20.21
CA PHE A 113 -13.21 9.59 19.10
C PHE A 113 -14.31 8.66 19.62
N ARG A 114 -15.48 8.70 18.98
CA ARG A 114 -16.59 7.76 19.23
C ARG A 114 -16.88 7.01 17.93
N PRO A 115 -16.61 5.70 17.87
CA PRO A 115 -16.90 4.86 16.70
C PRO A 115 -18.40 4.59 16.53
#